data_AF-A0A7C9EHZ8-F1
#
_entry.id   AF-A0A7C9EHZ8-F1
#
_cell.length_a   1.000
_cell.length_b   1.000
_cell.length_c   1.000
_cell.angle_alpha   90.00
_cell.angle_beta   90.00
_cell.angle_gamma   90.00
#
_symmetry.space_group_name_H-M   'P 1'
#
loop_
_entity.id
_entity.type
_entity.pdbx_description
1 polymer ?
#
loop_
_entity_poly.entity_id
_entity_poly.type
_entity_poly.pdbx_seq_one_letter_code
_entity_poly.pdbx_strand_id
1 'polypeptide(L)'
;ALPIYGSDWERPPVEEVFAKLTTHFTKVHTRQCADEAELADHVVGLTINLAKCRFRKKLTPISVNANECNVPKDTVDRDLILKNTWLKALVAIPKVQPRFAIAVWKKYPTMKSLLSVYIDPTKSVLEKESLLKDLMTEGPLGNEEQRVGEICSKRIYRIFMAQNGHINTDEVENDAEYFTTNLN
;
A
#
# COMPACT_ATOMS: atom_id res chain seq x y z
N ALA A 1 -19.13 -13.09 54.08
CA ALA A 1 -18.80 -12.76 52.68
C ALA A 1 -20.12 -12.46 51.97
N LEU A 2 -20.31 -11.22 51.50
CA LEU A 2 -21.50 -10.85 50.72
C LEU A 2 -21.23 -11.17 49.24
N PRO A 3 -22.19 -11.74 48.50
CA PRO A 3 -22.00 -12.06 47.10
C PRO A 3 -22.08 -10.77 46.28
N ILE A 4 -21.07 -10.53 45.45
CA ILE A 4 -21.08 -9.48 44.43
C ILE A 4 -22.02 -9.97 43.33
N TYR A 5 -23.22 -9.38 43.25
CA TYR A 5 -24.06 -9.47 42.05
C TYR A 5 -23.35 -8.70 40.93
N GLY A 6 -22.44 -9.38 40.24
CA GLY A 6 -22.01 -8.96 38.91
C GLY A 6 -23.21 -9.13 38.00
N SER A 7 -23.69 -8.04 37.40
CA SER A 7 -24.78 -8.05 36.44
C SER A 7 -24.51 -9.08 35.35
N ASP A 8 -25.34 -10.13 35.26
CA ASP A 8 -25.42 -11.09 34.16
C ASP A 8 -25.93 -10.41 32.87
N TRP A 9 -25.25 -9.36 32.42
CA TRP A 9 -25.52 -8.76 31.13
C TRP A 9 -24.77 -9.54 30.07
N GLU A 10 -25.49 -10.40 29.36
CA GLU A 10 -25.02 -11.03 28.13
C GLU A 10 -25.35 -10.12 26.94
N ARG A 11 -24.36 -9.81 26.10
CA ARG A 11 -24.57 -9.00 24.90
C ARG A 11 -25.58 -9.73 24.01
N PRO A 12 -26.73 -9.10 23.67
CA PRO A 12 -27.68 -9.73 22.76
C PRO A 12 -27.01 -10.06 21.42
N PRO A 13 -27.51 -11.06 20.67
CA PRO A 13 -26.90 -11.53 19.41
C PRO A 13 -27.16 -10.57 18.24
N VAL A 14 -26.90 -9.27 18.44
CA VAL A 14 -27.08 -8.20 17.47
C VAL A 14 -26.23 -8.46 16.21
N GLU A 15 -25.02 -8.99 16.40
CA GLU A 15 -24.13 -9.34 15.28
C GLU A 15 -24.70 -10.46 14.40
N GLU A 16 -25.39 -11.44 14.99
CA GLU A 16 -26.04 -12.52 14.23
C GLU A 16 -27.20 -11.96 13.39
N VAL A 17 -27.96 -11.00 13.94
CA VAL A 17 -29.04 -10.32 13.21
C VAL A 17 -28.48 -9.47 12.07
N PHE A 18 -27.38 -8.72 12.29
CA PHE A 18 -26.73 -7.96 11.23
C PHE A 18 -26.13 -8.85 10.14
N ALA A 19 -25.56 -9.99 10.52
CA ALA A 19 -25.10 -10.99 9.56
C ALA A 19 -26.26 -11.50 8.71
N LYS A 20 -27.40 -11.89 9.32
CA LYS A 20 -28.61 -12.31 8.59
C LYS A 20 -29.16 -11.21 7.67
N LEU A 21 -29.16 -9.95 8.12
CA LEU A 21 -29.60 -8.82 7.30
C LEU A 21 -28.70 -8.62 6.08
N THR A 22 -27.38 -8.74 6.27
CA THR A 22 -26.40 -8.57 5.20
C THR A 22 -26.40 -9.74 4.20
N THR A 23 -26.63 -10.97 4.67
CA THR A 23 -26.63 -12.17 3.80
C THR A 23 -27.95 -12.39 3.08
N HIS A 24 -29.09 -12.11 3.71
CA HIS A 24 -30.41 -12.43 3.16
C HIS A 24 -31.05 -11.27 2.38
N PHE A 25 -30.58 -10.03 2.57
CA PHE A 25 -31.11 -8.86 1.86
C PHE A 25 -30.03 -8.20 1.02
N THR A 26 -30.38 -7.90 -0.23
CA THR A 26 -29.48 -7.19 -1.12
C THR A 26 -29.56 -5.68 -0.87
N LYS A 27 -28.41 -5.00 -0.89
CA LYS A 27 -28.27 -3.54 -0.76
C LYS A 27 -28.70 -2.94 0.59
N VAL A 28 -28.89 -3.76 1.62
CA VAL A 28 -29.10 -3.28 3.00
C VAL A 28 -27.75 -3.10 3.66
N HIS A 29 -27.52 -1.93 4.26
CA HIS A 29 -26.31 -1.65 5.05
C HIS A 29 -26.76 -1.28 6.46
N THR A 30 -26.20 -1.95 7.46
CA THR A 30 -26.49 -1.69 8.87
C THR A 30 -25.23 -1.20 9.56
N ARG A 31 -25.39 -0.22 10.46
CA ARG A 31 -24.33 0.25 11.35
C ARG A 31 -24.93 0.48 12.73
N GLN A 32 -24.30 -0.05 13.75
CA GLN A 32 -24.59 0.28 15.13
C GLN A 32 -23.74 1.51 15.52
N CYS A 33 -24.39 2.53 16.07
CA CYS A 33 -23.72 3.70 16.65
C CYS A 33 -23.79 3.59 18.18
N ALA A 34 -22.70 3.91 18.87
CA ALA A 34 -22.62 3.80 20.32
C ALA A 34 -23.34 4.95 21.04
N ASP A 35 -23.33 6.15 20.46
CA ASP A 35 -23.93 7.35 21.03
C ASP A 35 -24.55 8.27 19.95
N GLU A 36 -25.21 9.34 20.42
CA GLU A 36 -25.87 10.34 19.57
C GLU A 36 -24.86 11.15 18.73
N ALA A 37 -23.64 11.36 19.23
CA ALA A 37 -22.62 12.11 18.52
C ALA A 37 -22.10 11.32 17.30
N GLU A 38 -21.80 10.03 17.47
CA GLU A 38 -21.42 9.12 16.39
C GLU A 38 -22.55 8.99 15.35
N LEU A 39 -23.80 8.94 15.81
CA LEU A 39 -24.97 8.93 14.92
C LEU A 39 -25.04 10.22 14.09
N ALA A 40 -24.87 11.38 14.71
CA ALA A 40 -24.89 12.67 14.02
C ALA A 40 -23.77 12.75 12.97
N ASP A 41 -22.55 12.37 13.33
CA ASP A 41 -21.40 12.31 12.41
C ASP A 41 -21.67 11.37 11.23
N HIS A 42 -22.29 10.21 11.49
CA HIS A 42 -22.62 9.27 10.43
C HIS A 42 -23.66 9.83 9.46
N VAL A 43 -24.72 10.48 9.96
CA VAL A 43 -25.75 11.12 9.13
C VAL A 43 -25.17 12.26 8.29
N VAL A 44 -24.31 13.09 8.88
CA VAL A 44 -23.60 14.14 8.15
C VAL A 44 -22.72 13.54 7.05
N GLY A 45 -21.94 12.50 7.37
CA GLY A 45 -21.11 11.79 6.40
C GLY A 45 -21.91 11.19 5.24
N LEU A 46 -23.05 10.54 5.54
CA LEU A 46 -23.97 10.01 4.53
C LEU A 46 -24.51 11.12 3.64
N THR A 47 -24.97 12.22 4.23
CA THR A 47 -25.56 13.35 3.49
C THR A 47 -24.54 13.98 2.54
N ILE A 48 -23.31 14.23 3.02
CA ILE A 48 -22.21 14.75 2.19
C ILE A 48 -21.90 13.79 1.04
N ASN A 49 -21.81 12.49 1.34
CA ASN A 49 -21.50 11.49 0.32
C ASN A 49 -22.62 11.38 -0.72
N LEU A 50 -23.89 11.41 -0.31
CA LEU A 50 -25.04 11.40 -1.21
C LEU A 50 -25.06 12.65 -2.12
N ALA A 51 -24.77 13.83 -1.56
CA ALA A 51 -24.64 15.05 -2.34
C ALA A 51 -23.51 14.95 -3.39
N LYS A 52 -22.36 14.36 -3.00
CA LYS A 52 -21.21 14.16 -3.88
C LYS A 52 -21.40 13.02 -4.88
N CYS A 53 -22.24 12.02 -4.60
CA CYS A 53 -22.42 10.85 -5.45
C CYS A 53 -22.78 11.20 -6.89
N ARG A 54 -23.60 12.24 -7.12
CA ARG A 54 -24.00 12.68 -8.48
C ARG A 54 -22.83 13.23 -9.30
N PHE A 55 -21.82 13.79 -8.63
CA PHE A 55 -20.66 14.44 -9.26
C PHE A 55 -19.40 13.58 -9.20
N ARG A 56 -19.43 12.45 -8.49
CA ARG A 56 -18.29 11.55 -8.35
C ARG A 56 -18.05 10.87 -9.70
N LYS A 57 -16.91 11.18 -10.34
CA LYS A 57 -16.46 10.48 -11.54
C LYS A 57 -16.39 8.98 -11.23
N LYS A 58 -17.03 8.15 -12.05
CA LYS A 58 -16.90 6.69 -11.93
C LYS A 58 -15.43 6.33 -12.13
N LEU A 59 -14.88 5.61 -11.17
CA LEU A 59 -13.53 5.06 -11.29
C LEU A 59 -13.54 4.03 -12.41
N THR A 60 -12.66 4.20 -13.38
CA THR A 60 -12.40 3.24 -14.45
C THR A 60 -11.22 2.35 -14.06
N PRO A 61 -10.98 1.21 -14.70
CA PRO A 61 -9.74 0.45 -14.50
C PRO A 61 -8.47 1.31 -14.71
N ILE A 62 -8.55 2.34 -15.56
CA ILE A 62 -7.48 3.30 -15.85
C ILE A 62 -7.46 4.49 -14.85
N SER A 63 -8.40 4.58 -13.90
CA SER A 63 -8.33 5.61 -12.86
C SER A 63 -7.29 5.19 -11.83
N VAL A 64 -6.03 5.43 -12.18
CA VAL A 64 -4.88 5.29 -11.30
C VAL A 64 -4.99 6.42 -10.28
N ASN A 65 -5.68 6.14 -9.17
CA ASN A 65 -5.86 6.96 -7.98
C ASN A 65 -5.81 8.51 -8.18
N ALA A 66 -6.98 9.13 -8.36
CA ALA A 66 -7.14 10.59 -8.33
C ALA A 66 -6.95 11.22 -6.93
N ASN A 67 -6.75 10.41 -5.89
CA ASN A 67 -6.52 10.84 -4.51
C ASN A 67 -5.02 10.72 -4.21
N GLU A 68 -4.24 11.72 -4.59
CA GLU A 68 -2.91 12.04 -4.05
C GLU A 68 -2.15 10.91 -3.31
N CYS A 69 -1.01 10.47 -3.88
CA CYS A 69 0.05 9.66 -3.24
C CYS A 69 -0.38 8.71 -2.09
N ASN A 70 -0.32 7.39 -2.32
CA ASN A 70 -0.65 6.31 -1.37
C ASN A 70 0.22 6.24 -0.10
N VAL A 71 0.85 7.34 0.31
CA VAL A 71 1.62 7.42 1.55
C VAL A 71 0.63 7.57 2.70
N PRO A 72 0.64 6.68 3.70
CA PRO A 72 -0.15 6.84 4.93
C PRO A 72 0.08 8.22 5.57
N LYS A 73 -0.93 8.77 6.26
CA LYS A 73 -0.80 10.09 6.93
C LYS A 73 0.28 10.10 8.00
N ASP A 74 0.55 8.96 8.61
CA ASP A 74 1.49 8.80 9.72
C ASP A 74 2.94 8.51 9.28
N THR A 75 3.25 8.69 8.01
CA THR A 75 4.60 8.45 7.51
C THR A 75 5.48 9.65 7.82
N VAL A 76 6.54 9.46 8.61
CA VAL A 76 7.47 10.52 9.06
C VAL A 76 8.00 11.37 7.87
N ASP A 77 8.24 10.73 6.73
CA ASP A 77 8.79 11.36 5.53
C ASP A 77 7.74 11.86 4.52
N ARG A 78 6.46 11.92 4.91
CA ARG A 78 5.34 12.28 4.00
C ARG A 78 5.60 13.62 3.29
N ASP A 79 6.02 14.64 4.01
CA ASP A 79 6.29 15.97 3.44
C ASP A 79 7.42 15.96 2.42
N LEU A 80 8.47 15.17 2.68
CA LEU A 80 9.59 15.01 1.76
C LEU A 80 9.14 14.32 0.47
N ILE A 81 8.36 13.24 0.60
CA ILE A 81 7.79 12.51 -0.53
C ILE A 81 6.85 13.41 -1.35
N LEU A 82 6.00 14.19 -0.68
CA LEU A 82 5.05 15.07 -1.36
C LEU A 82 5.70 16.27 -2.06
N LYS A 83 6.90 16.69 -1.67
CA LYS A 83 7.61 17.80 -2.33
C LYS A 83 8.45 17.34 -3.53
N ASN A 84 8.90 16.08 -3.57
CA ASN A 84 9.83 15.60 -4.58
C ASN A 84 9.15 14.71 -5.64
N THR A 85 9.09 15.18 -6.89
CA THR A 85 8.47 14.46 -8.02
C THR A 85 9.12 13.09 -8.30
N TRP A 86 10.45 12.97 -8.16
CA TRP A 86 11.15 11.71 -8.38
C TRP A 86 10.83 10.70 -7.27
N LEU A 87 10.80 11.16 -6.02
CA LEU A 87 10.44 10.31 -4.90
C LEU A 87 8.97 9.85 -4.99
N LYS A 88 8.05 10.71 -5.44
CA LYS A 88 6.66 10.31 -5.76
C LYS A 88 6.61 9.21 -6.81
N ALA A 89 7.42 9.31 -7.87
CA ALA A 89 7.45 8.31 -8.93
C ALA A 89 7.91 6.93 -8.40
N LEU A 90 8.91 6.91 -7.50
CA LEU A 90 9.36 5.68 -6.85
C LEU A 90 8.28 5.07 -5.94
N VAL A 91 7.55 5.89 -5.18
CA VAL A 91 6.46 5.42 -4.31
C VAL A 91 5.20 5.01 -5.07
N ALA A 92 5.01 5.53 -6.29
CA ALA A 92 3.91 5.13 -7.15
C ALA A 92 4.05 3.69 -7.69
N ILE A 93 5.24 3.10 -7.59
CA ILE A 93 5.48 1.72 -7.99
C ILE A 93 4.73 0.75 -7.06
N PRO A 94 3.94 -0.21 -7.59
CA PRO A 94 3.23 -1.20 -6.79
C PRO A 94 4.15 -2.01 -5.85
N LYS A 95 3.71 -2.15 -4.60
CA LYS A 95 4.42 -2.79 -3.47
C LYS A 95 5.83 -2.23 -3.15
N VAL A 96 6.24 -1.10 -3.74
CA VAL A 96 7.43 -0.38 -3.26
C VAL A 96 7.01 0.48 -2.07
N GLN A 97 7.56 0.16 -0.90
CA GLN A 97 7.28 0.91 0.32
C GLN A 97 8.05 2.25 0.32
N PRO A 98 7.50 3.31 0.94
CA PRO A 98 8.15 4.62 1.03
C PRO A 98 9.61 4.59 1.51
N ARG A 99 9.93 3.75 2.50
CA ARG A 99 11.30 3.58 3.02
C ARG A 99 12.31 3.10 1.98
N PHE A 100 11.91 2.19 1.10
CA PHE A 100 12.78 1.69 0.01
C PHE A 100 12.97 2.78 -1.05
N ALA A 101 11.91 3.52 -1.37
CA ALA A 101 11.99 4.65 -2.29
C ALA A 101 12.96 5.73 -1.79
N ILE A 102 12.97 6.01 -0.48
CA ILE A 102 13.91 6.96 0.14
C ILE A 102 15.36 6.48 0.04
N ALA A 103 15.62 5.19 0.31
CA ALA A 103 16.97 4.62 0.18
C ALA A 103 17.50 4.71 -1.26
N VAL A 104 16.65 4.40 -2.24
CA VAL A 104 16.97 4.54 -3.67
C VAL A 104 17.20 6.00 -4.03
N TRP A 105 16.36 6.91 -3.54
CA TRP A 105 16.49 8.35 -3.78
C TRP A 105 17.79 8.92 -3.20
N LYS A 106 18.22 8.50 -2.01
CA LYS A 106 19.48 8.97 -1.40
C LYS A 106 20.70 8.60 -2.26
N LYS A 107 20.74 7.38 -2.80
CA LYS A 107 21.85 6.95 -3.70
C LYS A 107 21.71 7.50 -5.12
N TYR A 108 20.49 7.63 -5.61
CA TYR A 108 20.17 8.13 -6.95
C TYR A 108 19.15 9.28 -6.85
N PRO A 109 19.62 10.52 -6.56
CA PRO A 109 18.75 11.67 -6.27
C PRO A 109 17.86 12.11 -7.43
N THR A 110 18.15 11.63 -8.65
CA THR A 110 17.40 11.95 -9.87
C THR A 110 17.10 10.69 -10.67
N MET A 111 15.99 10.69 -11.41
CA MET A 111 15.66 9.61 -12.35
C MET A 111 16.81 9.35 -13.33
N LYS A 112 17.44 10.41 -13.84
CA LYS A 112 18.58 10.33 -14.76
C LYS A 112 19.75 9.54 -14.17
N SER A 113 20.08 9.76 -12.89
CA SER A 113 21.19 9.06 -12.22
C SER A 113 20.96 7.56 -12.08
N LEU A 114 19.71 7.12 -11.91
CA LEU A 114 19.38 5.70 -11.89
C LEU A 114 19.40 5.13 -13.32
N LEU A 115 18.74 5.80 -14.26
CA LEU A 115 18.64 5.36 -15.65
C LEU A 115 19.98 5.29 -16.37
N SER A 116 20.92 6.19 -16.08
CA SER A 116 22.27 6.13 -16.67
C SER A 116 22.98 4.82 -16.34
N VAL A 117 22.73 4.24 -15.16
CA VAL A 117 23.31 2.95 -14.77
C VAL A 117 22.56 1.79 -15.42
N TYR A 118 21.25 1.89 -15.61
CA TYR A 118 20.45 0.85 -16.28
C TYR A 118 20.67 0.80 -17.80
N ILE A 119 20.95 1.93 -18.44
CA ILE A 119 21.17 2.01 -19.89
C ILE A 119 22.61 1.62 -20.26
N ASP A 120 23.52 1.54 -19.30
CA ASP A 120 24.92 1.15 -19.52
C ASP A 120 25.02 -0.24 -20.20
N PRO A 121 25.57 -0.33 -21.43
CA PRO A 121 25.66 -1.58 -22.17
C PRO A 121 26.73 -2.53 -21.60
N THR A 122 27.60 -2.05 -20.72
CA THR A 122 28.67 -2.86 -20.12
C THR A 122 28.16 -3.77 -19.01
N LYS A 123 26.97 -3.50 -18.46
CA LYS A 123 26.37 -4.26 -17.37
C LYS A 123 25.36 -5.27 -17.89
N SER A 124 25.39 -6.47 -17.32
CA SER A 124 24.39 -7.50 -17.60
C SER A 124 23.01 -7.13 -17.02
N VAL A 125 21.96 -7.78 -17.52
CA VAL A 125 20.59 -7.58 -17.02
C VAL A 125 20.47 -7.97 -15.54
N LEU A 126 21.12 -9.07 -15.12
CA LEU A 126 21.09 -9.54 -13.73
C LEU A 126 21.75 -8.56 -12.76
N GLU A 127 22.85 -7.93 -13.17
CA GLU A 127 23.52 -6.90 -12.36
C GLU A 127 22.66 -5.64 -12.23
N LYS A 128 21.93 -5.27 -13.29
CA LYS A 128 20.99 -4.14 -13.25
C LYS A 128 19.79 -4.45 -12.35
N GLU A 129 19.24 -5.65 -12.46
CA GLU A 129 18.17 -6.14 -11.59
C GLU A 129 18.59 -6.21 -10.12
N SER A 130 19.86 -6.52 -9.83
CA SER A 130 20.43 -6.57 -8.49
C SER A 130 20.97 -5.22 -7.98
N LEU A 131 20.94 -4.15 -8.77
CA LEU A 131 21.65 -2.90 -8.47
C LEU A 131 21.26 -2.26 -7.13
N LEU A 132 19.99 -2.39 -6.74
CA LEU A 132 19.41 -1.72 -5.58
C LEU A 132 19.28 -2.67 -4.37
N LYS A 133 19.55 -3.98 -4.52
CA LYS A 133 19.22 -4.97 -3.48
C LYS A 133 19.95 -4.75 -2.16
N ASP A 134 21.18 -4.26 -2.23
CA ASP A 134 22.07 -4.05 -1.08
C ASP A 134 21.98 -2.64 -0.48
N LEU A 135 21.03 -1.82 -0.96
CA LEU A 135 20.76 -0.53 -0.34
C LEU A 135 20.14 -0.71 1.04
N MET A 136 20.74 -0.07 2.05
CA MET A 136 20.22 -0.05 3.41
C MET A 136 19.11 1.00 3.51
N THR A 137 17.99 0.63 4.13
CA THR A 137 16.99 1.61 4.56
C THR A 137 17.38 2.17 5.92
N GLU A 138 17.34 3.48 6.02
CA GLU A 138 17.42 4.15 7.32
C GLU A 138 16.06 4.05 8.01
N GLY A 139 16.06 3.52 9.23
CA GLY A 139 14.90 3.52 10.10
C GLY A 139 14.60 4.93 10.64
N PRO A 140 13.42 5.13 11.26
CA PRO A 140 13.02 6.42 11.82
C PRO A 140 13.95 6.97 12.90
N LEU A 141 14.81 6.12 13.48
CA LEU A 141 15.83 6.47 14.48
C LEU A 141 17.27 6.44 13.93
N GLY A 142 17.46 6.37 12.61
CA GLY A 142 18.79 6.33 11.99
C GLY A 142 19.51 4.98 12.10
N ASN A 143 18.85 3.95 12.63
CA ASN A 143 19.37 2.58 12.62
C ASN A 143 19.16 1.95 11.24
N GLU A 144 20.17 1.23 10.74
CA GLU A 144 20.07 0.45 9.51
C GLU A 144 19.23 -0.81 9.79
N GLU A 145 17.96 -0.79 9.38
CA GLU A 145 17.01 -1.86 9.76
C GLU A 145 16.89 -2.96 8.69
N GLN A 146 16.89 -2.61 7.41
CA GLN A 146 16.51 -3.54 6.36
C GLN A 146 17.15 -3.21 5.01
N ARG A 147 17.60 -4.22 4.27
CA ARG A 147 18.00 -4.06 2.86
C ARG A 147 16.76 -3.91 1.99
N VAL A 148 16.86 -3.13 0.92
CA VAL A 148 15.80 -3.00 -0.12
C VAL A 148 15.41 -4.37 -0.68
N GLY A 149 16.38 -5.27 -0.84
CA GLY A 149 16.15 -6.65 -1.25
C GLY A 149 15.98 -6.82 -2.76
N GLU A 150 16.09 -8.06 -3.21
CA GLU A 150 16.15 -8.42 -4.63
C GLU A 150 14.81 -8.17 -5.35
N ILE A 151 13.69 -8.46 -4.69
CA ILE A 151 12.35 -8.30 -5.27
C ILE A 151 12.07 -6.82 -5.58
N CYS A 152 12.34 -5.92 -4.64
CA CYS A 152 12.14 -4.48 -4.84
C CYS A 152 13.09 -3.94 -5.93
N SER A 153 14.35 -4.38 -5.93
CA SER A 153 15.34 -3.99 -6.93
C SER A 153 14.93 -4.41 -8.35
N LYS A 154 14.55 -5.69 -8.53
CA LYS A 154 14.04 -6.24 -9.79
C LYS A 154 12.81 -5.50 -10.28
N ARG A 155 11.87 -5.20 -9.38
CA ARG A 155 10.63 -4.52 -9.72
C ARG A 155 10.87 -3.10 -10.24
N ILE A 156 11.71 -2.34 -9.55
CA ILE A 156 12.08 -0.98 -9.97
C ILE A 156 12.73 -1.03 -11.37
N TYR A 157 13.69 -1.95 -11.57
CA TYR A 157 14.34 -2.14 -12.86
C TYR A 157 13.32 -2.47 -13.98
N ARG A 158 12.48 -3.49 -13.78
CA ARG A 158 11.52 -3.95 -14.79
C ARG A 158 10.53 -2.86 -15.19
N ILE A 159 10.08 -2.02 -14.26
CA ILE A 159 9.17 -0.89 -14.57
C ILE A 159 9.87 0.18 -15.39
N PHE A 160 11.07 0.59 -15.01
CA PHE A 160 11.78 1.65 -15.72
C PHE A 160 12.31 1.22 -17.08
N MET A 161 12.62 -0.08 -17.25
CA MET A 161 13.14 -0.63 -18.50
C MET A 161 12.09 -1.33 -19.36
N ALA A 162 10.83 -1.31 -18.94
CA ALA A 162 9.75 -1.91 -19.72
C ALA A 162 9.58 -1.22 -21.07
N GLN A 163 9.50 -2.03 -22.12
CA GLN A 163 9.20 -1.56 -23.48
C GLN A 163 7.68 -1.63 -23.78
N ASN A 164 6.93 -2.41 -22.99
CA ASN A 164 5.50 -2.65 -23.18
C ASN A 164 4.71 -2.25 -21.93
N GLY A 165 3.50 -1.73 -22.08
CA GLY A 165 2.64 -1.29 -20.96
C GLY A 165 1.92 -2.41 -20.20
N HIS A 166 2.01 -3.66 -20.66
CA HIS A 166 1.35 -4.84 -20.04
C HIS A 166 2.30 -5.62 -19.11
N ILE A 167 3.26 -4.95 -18.48
CA ILE A 167 4.15 -5.64 -17.52
C ILE A 167 3.37 -6.05 -16.28
N ASN A 168 3.50 -7.30 -15.88
CA ASN A 168 3.03 -7.76 -14.58
C ASN A 168 4.19 -7.72 -13.59
N THR A 169 4.10 -6.84 -12.59
CA THR A 169 5.15 -6.67 -11.58
C THR A 169 5.09 -7.73 -10.48
N ASP A 170 4.04 -8.56 -10.45
CA ASP A 170 3.85 -9.62 -9.47
C ASP A 170 4.57 -10.92 -9.85
N GLU A 171 4.89 -11.13 -11.13
CA GLU A 171 5.70 -12.27 -11.61
C GLU A 171 7.14 -12.26 -11.06
N VAL A 172 7.59 -11.16 -10.47
CA VAL A 172 8.89 -11.04 -9.78
C VAL A 172 8.95 -11.94 -8.53
N GLU A 173 7.81 -12.33 -7.97
CA GLU A 173 7.73 -13.19 -6.77
C GLU A 173 7.91 -14.69 -7.11
N ASN A 174 7.68 -15.11 -8.37
CA ASN A 174 7.66 -16.53 -8.76
C ASN A 174 9.01 -17.16 -9.11
N ASP A 175 10.11 -16.40 -9.12
CA ASP A 175 11.46 -16.98 -9.32
C ASP A 175 12.08 -17.49 -8.00
N ALA A 176 11.35 -17.46 -6.88
CA ALA A 176 11.83 -17.84 -5.54
C ALA A 176 11.21 -19.14 -4.96
N GLU A 177 10.40 -19.89 -5.71
CA GLU A 177 9.86 -21.19 -5.28
C GLU A 177 10.20 -22.32 -6.26
N TYR A 178 11.49 -22.62 -6.41
CA TYR A 178 11.95 -23.89 -7.01
C TYR A 178 13.06 -24.56 -6.19
N PHE A 179 13.01 -24.46 -4.86
CA PHE A 179 13.77 -25.35 -3.97
C PHE A 179 13.02 -25.63 -2.67
N THR A 180 11.79 -26.13 -2.76
CA THR A 180 11.28 -27.06 -1.74
C THR A 180 11.40 -28.46 -2.31
N THR A 181 12.51 -29.09 -1.94
CA THR A 181 12.72 -30.52 -1.81
C THR A 181 11.43 -31.35 -1.81
N ASN A 182 11.20 -32.11 -2.88
CA ASN A 182 10.54 -33.41 -2.77
C ASN A 182 11.62 -34.48 -2.93
N LEU A 183 12.29 -34.74 -1.81
CA LEU A 183 12.96 -36.00 -1.53
C LEU A 183 11.98 -36.78 -0.66
N ASN A 184 11.22 -37.67 -1.30
CA ASN A 184 10.79 -39.00 -0.84
C ASN A 184 9.87 -39.62 -1.90
#